data_AF-M3I6N5-F1
#
_entry.id   AF-M3I6N5-F1
#
_cell.length_a   1.000
_cell.length_b   1.000
_cell.length_c   1.000
_cell.angle_alpha   90.00
_cell.angle_beta   90.00
_cell.angle_gamma   90.00
#
_symmetry.space_group_name_H-M   'P 1'
#
loop_
_entity.id
_entity.type
_entity.pdbx_description
1 polymer ?
#
loop_
_entity_poly.entity_id
_entity_poly.type
_entity_poly.pdbx_seq_one_letter_code
_entity_poly.pdbx_strand_id
1 'polypeptide(L)'
;MKIILNGQEFDAVQLATVGTLPEYQHQGLSRKLIEHILEDYKSKTSFFFLFGNENVLDFYPKFGFRKIEESCFVYKNLSPFRRNKSSLNFQILNVNSEKDRILFRKITSSAKSTTNRFGVIQYEFILSFYWIYVYPENFYYFPENDSILVLHLDKKVLWIYDILCRDSFSISKFLLDWNLEDIEEIRFGFCPDRFDLLNLEIKNDIITQTDSPLFVKGFQSALKSTFLFPMLART
;
A
#
# COMPACT_ATOMS: atom_id res chain seq x y z
N MET A 1 3.74 -5.03 12.68
CA MET A 1 4.19 -4.60 11.34
C MET A 1 5.20 -3.48 11.52
N LYS A 2 6.20 -3.37 10.65
CA LYS A 2 7.18 -2.27 10.68
C LYS A 2 6.72 -1.14 9.77
N ILE A 3 6.49 0.03 10.36
CA ILE A 3 6.01 1.21 9.67
C ILE A 3 7.13 2.22 9.49
N ILE A 4 7.20 2.85 8.33
CA ILE A 4 8.04 4.02 8.10
C ILE A 4 7.17 5.26 8.21
N LEU A 5 7.44 6.10 9.21
CA LEU A 5 6.72 7.36 9.44
C LEU A 5 7.73 8.50 9.49
N ASN A 6 7.59 9.46 8.58
CA ASN A 6 8.55 10.57 8.37
C ASN A 6 10.03 10.10 8.32
N GLY A 7 10.28 8.98 7.65
CA GLY A 7 11.61 8.38 7.48
C GLY A 7 12.13 7.59 8.70
N GLN A 8 11.35 7.47 9.77
CA GLN A 8 11.71 6.69 10.96
C GLN A 8 10.91 5.39 11.04
N GLU A 9 11.54 4.34 11.55
CA GLU A 9 10.90 3.02 11.73
C GLU A 9 10.16 2.93 13.06
N PHE A 10 8.94 2.39 13.04
CA PHE A 10 8.12 2.16 14.21
C PHE A 10 7.50 0.76 14.21
N ASP A 11 7.37 0.17 15.40
CA ASP A 11 6.56 -1.01 15.62
C ASP A 11 5.08 -0.61 15.80
N ALA A 12 4.24 -1.03 14.85
CA ALA A 12 2.82 -0.73 14.82
C ALA A 12 1.95 -1.98 14.81
N VAL A 13 0.73 -1.84 15.34
CA VAL A 13 -0.33 -2.85 15.26
C VAL A 13 -1.41 -2.37 14.31
N GLN A 14 -1.67 -3.17 13.27
CA GLN A 14 -2.83 -3.02 12.41
C GLN A 14 -3.95 -3.93 12.93
N LEU A 15 -5.10 -3.37 13.28
CA LEU A 15 -6.28 -4.18 13.58
C LEU A 15 -6.97 -4.55 12.27
N ALA A 16 -7.24 -5.85 12.11
CA ALA A 16 -7.86 -6.42 10.93
C ALA A 16 -8.99 -7.38 11.35
N THR A 17 -9.88 -7.69 10.40
CA THR A 17 -10.91 -8.74 10.52
C THR A 17 -11.75 -8.69 11.81
N VAL A 18 -11.99 -7.49 12.34
CA VAL A 18 -12.83 -7.29 13.53
C VAL A 18 -14.29 -7.50 13.16
N GLY A 19 -14.88 -8.58 13.66
CA GLY A 19 -16.27 -8.94 13.41
C GLY A 19 -16.98 -9.40 14.69
N THR A 20 -18.29 -9.24 14.73
CA THR A 20 -19.14 -9.82 15.77
C THR A 20 -20.40 -10.33 15.08
N LEU A 21 -20.69 -11.61 15.28
CA LEU A 21 -21.87 -12.28 14.73
C LEU A 21 -23.14 -11.50 15.10
N PRO A 22 -24.12 -11.35 14.18
CA PRO A 22 -25.32 -10.52 14.39
C PRO A 22 -26.05 -10.77 15.72
N GLU A 23 -26.23 -12.03 16.10
CA GLU A 23 -26.90 -12.45 17.32
C GLU A 23 -26.15 -12.09 18.62
N TYR A 24 -24.88 -11.71 18.51
CA TYR A 24 -24.01 -11.28 19.61
C TYR A 24 -23.68 -9.77 19.59
N GLN A 25 -24.24 -9.02 18.64
CA GLN A 25 -24.04 -7.57 18.56
C GLN A 25 -24.75 -6.83 19.71
N HIS A 26 -24.32 -5.60 19.98
CA HIS A 26 -24.85 -4.73 21.04
C HIS A 26 -24.70 -5.23 22.49
N GLN A 27 -24.02 -6.37 22.71
CA GLN A 27 -23.73 -6.91 24.06
C GLN A 27 -22.40 -6.41 24.66
N GLY A 28 -21.72 -5.49 23.98
CA GLY A 28 -20.44 -4.93 24.42
C GLY A 28 -19.22 -5.86 24.21
N LEU A 29 -19.38 -6.99 23.51
CA LEU A 29 -18.29 -7.95 23.28
C LEU A 29 -17.14 -7.35 22.47
N SER A 30 -17.42 -6.67 21.36
CA SER A 30 -16.40 -6.02 20.54
C SER A 30 -15.67 -4.93 21.33
N ARG A 31 -16.37 -4.22 22.24
CA ARG A 31 -15.75 -3.23 23.14
C ARG A 31 -14.73 -3.91 24.06
N LYS A 32 -15.13 -4.97 24.76
CA LYS A 32 -14.24 -5.72 25.65
C LYS A 32 -13.00 -6.22 24.92
N LEU A 33 -13.17 -6.75 23.71
CA LEU A 33 -12.07 -7.25 22.89
C LEU A 33 -11.10 -6.13 22.49
N ILE A 34 -11.59 -5.01 21.97
CA ILE A 34 -10.74 -3.88 21.56
C ILE A 34 -10.01 -3.28 22.76
N GLU A 35 -10.71 -3.05 23.89
CA GLU A 35 -10.09 -2.52 25.11
C GLU A 35 -8.98 -3.46 25.63
N HIS A 36 -9.22 -4.77 25.60
CA HIS A 36 -8.22 -5.76 25.98
C HIS A 36 -6.99 -5.73 25.06
N ILE A 37 -7.18 -5.69 23.73
CA ILE A 37 -6.08 -5.59 22.77
C ILE A 37 -5.26 -4.31 23.00
N LEU A 38 -5.93 -3.17 23.21
CA LEU A 38 -5.26 -1.89 23.44
C LEU A 38 -4.42 -1.92 24.73
N GLU A 39 -4.95 -2.51 25.81
CA GLU A 39 -4.24 -2.64 27.09
C GLU A 39 -3.03 -3.59 26.96
N ASP A 40 -3.19 -4.73 26.30
CA ASP A 40 -2.14 -5.74 26.12
C ASP A 40 -0.96 -5.27 25.27
N TYR A 41 -1.21 -4.33 24.36
CA TYR A 41 -0.22 -3.81 23.41
C TYR A 41 0.26 -2.40 23.71
N LYS A 42 -0.32 -1.67 24.68
CA LYS A 42 0.02 -0.26 24.94
C LYS A 42 1.52 0.02 25.14
N SER A 43 2.26 -0.93 25.70
CA SER A 43 3.72 -0.83 25.93
C SER A 43 4.57 -1.48 24.85
N LYS A 44 3.95 -2.17 23.89
CA LYS A 44 4.61 -2.98 22.84
C LYS A 44 4.57 -2.32 21.47
N THR A 45 3.81 -1.25 21.30
CA THR A 45 3.64 -0.58 20.02
C THR A 45 3.63 0.93 20.18
N SER A 46 4.14 1.64 19.17
CA SER A 46 4.10 3.09 19.13
C SER A 46 2.70 3.61 18.82
N PHE A 47 1.90 2.84 18.07
CA PHE A 47 0.54 3.22 17.70
C PHE A 47 -0.27 2.07 17.10
N PHE A 48 -1.58 2.30 17.03
CA PHE A 48 -2.53 1.43 16.36
C PHE A 48 -3.10 2.11 15.12
N PHE A 49 -3.42 1.32 14.12
CA PHE A 49 -4.18 1.77 12.96
C PHE A 49 -5.05 0.63 12.42
N LEU A 50 -6.00 0.96 11.57
CA LEU A 50 -6.87 0.00 10.89
C LEU A 50 -7.54 0.63 9.68
N PHE A 51 -8.00 -0.23 8.78
CA PHE A 51 -8.89 0.10 7.70
C PHE A 51 -10.27 -0.46 8.07
N GLY A 52 -11.23 0.45 8.28
CA GLY A 52 -12.61 0.08 8.63
C GLY A 52 -13.48 -0.04 7.39
N ASN A 53 -14.78 -0.29 7.56
CA ASN A 53 -15.76 -0.07 6.49
C ASN A 53 -16.57 1.20 6.76
N GLU A 54 -17.36 1.66 5.79
CA GLU A 54 -18.23 2.84 5.95
C GLU A 54 -19.25 2.74 7.09
N ASN A 55 -19.66 1.52 7.44
CA ASN A 55 -20.69 1.31 8.46
C ASN A 55 -20.16 1.48 9.89
N VAL A 56 -18.84 1.64 10.07
CA VAL A 56 -18.19 1.71 11.40
C VAL A 56 -17.54 3.07 11.68
N LEU A 57 -17.96 4.12 10.97
CA LEU A 57 -17.42 5.48 11.13
C LEU A 57 -17.47 5.98 12.57
N ASP A 58 -18.54 5.67 13.31
CA ASP A 58 -18.72 6.08 14.70
C ASP A 58 -18.24 5.04 15.72
N PHE A 59 -17.78 3.86 15.28
CA PHE A 59 -17.37 2.79 16.19
C PHE A 59 -15.97 3.03 16.76
N TYR A 60 -14.98 3.18 15.90
CA TYR A 60 -13.58 3.33 16.32
C TYR A 60 -13.25 4.62 17.07
N PRO A 61 -13.89 5.77 16.78
CA PRO A 61 -13.72 6.99 17.59
C PRO A 61 -14.02 6.79 19.09
N LYS A 62 -14.91 5.85 19.45
CA LYS A 62 -15.21 5.51 20.85
C LYS A 62 -14.01 4.96 21.62
N PHE A 63 -13.00 4.45 20.91
CA PHE A 63 -11.74 3.93 21.49
C PHE A 63 -10.57 4.91 21.33
N GLY A 64 -10.86 6.16 20.91
CA GLY A 64 -9.86 7.21 20.70
C GLY A 64 -9.05 7.06 19.40
N PHE A 65 -9.53 6.28 18.44
CA PHE A 65 -9.05 6.37 17.07
C PHE A 65 -9.58 7.63 16.42
N ARG A 66 -8.89 8.12 15.40
CA ARG A 66 -9.35 9.22 14.55
C ARG A 66 -9.31 8.79 13.11
N LYS A 67 -10.37 9.11 12.36
CA LYS A 67 -10.38 8.98 10.92
C LYS A 67 -9.35 9.93 10.32
N ILE A 68 -8.58 9.44 9.36
CA ILE A 68 -7.61 10.25 8.60
C ILE A 68 -7.90 10.08 7.12
N GLU A 69 -7.82 11.19 6.41
CA GLU A 69 -7.97 11.23 4.97
C GLU A 69 -6.62 10.94 4.30
N GLU A 70 -6.67 10.10 3.27
CA GLU A 70 -5.53 9.80 2.42
C GLU A 70 -5.70 10.54 1.08
N SER A 71 -4.58 10.81 0.41
CA SER A 71 -4.55 11.47 -0.89
C SER A 71 -4.33 10.47 -2.02
N CYS A 72 -4.75 10.83 -3.23
CA CYS A 72 -4.40 10.09 -4.43
C CYS A 72 -3.22 10.72 -5.15
N PHE A 73 -2.33 9.87 -5.67
CA PHE A 73 -1.16 10.29 -6.44
C PHE A 73 -1.32 9.86 -7.89
N VAL A 74 -1.27 10.84 -8.78
CA VAL A 74 -1.61 10.66 -10.19
C VAL A 74 -0.55 11.32 -11.06
N TYR A 75 -0.22 10.70 -12.18
CA TYR A 75 0.64 11.26 -13.20
C TYR A 75 -0.04 11.23 -14.57
N LYS A 76 -0.25 12.42 -15.15
CA LYS A 76 -0.97 12.59 -16.43
C LYS A 76 -0.09 13.06 -17.58
N ASN A 77 1.06 13.68 -17.30
CA ASN A 77 1.92 14.20 -18.35
C ASN A 77 2.77 13.08 -18.97
N LEU A 78 2.15 12.21 -19.76
CA LEU A 78 2.82 11.05 -20.35
C LEU A 78 3.63 11.38 -21.61
N SER A 79 3.55 12.62 -22.11
CA SER A 79 4.25 13.06 -23.32
C SER A 79 5.77 12.81 -23.32
N PRO A 80 6.51 12.92 -22.19
CA PRO A 80 7.94 12.63 -22.17
C PRO A 80 8.26 11.14 -22.40
N PHE A 81 7.31 10.25 -22.13
CA PHE A 81 7.48 8.79 -22.15
C PHE A 81 6.95 8.13 -23.43
N ARG A 82 6.23 8.88 -24.28
CA ARG A 82 5.71 8.39 -25.56
C ARG A 82 6.79 8.47 -26.64
N ARG A 83 7.79 7.59 -26.59
CA ARG A 83 8.84 7.42 -27.62
C ARG A 83 9.00 5.94 -28.02
N ASN A 84 9.81 5.68 -29.07
CA ASN A 84 10.04 4.32 -29.58
C ASN A 84 10.52 3.39 -28.45
N LYS A 85 9.80 2.29 -28.29
CA LYS A 85 9.90 1.36 -27.17
C LYS A 85 11.10 0.45 -27.32
N SER A 86 11.87 0.27 -26.25
CA SER A 86 12.80 -0.85 -26.12
C SER A 86 12.03 -2.07 -25.56
N SER A 87 12.54 -3.28 -25.76
CA SER A 87 11.94 -4.46 -25.14
C SER A 87 12.37 -4.54 -23.67
N LEU A 88 11.44 -4.36 -22.74
CA LEU A 88 11.67 -4.64 -21.32
C LEU A 88 11.77 -6.14 -21.09
N ASN A 89 12.86 -6.58 -20.46
CA ASN A 89 12.97 -7.94 -19.97
C ASN A 89 12.28 -8.06 -18.60
N PHE A 90 11.16 -8.78 -18.55
CA PHE A 90 10.47 -9.09 -17.31
C PHE A 90 9.86 -10.50 -17.34
N GLN A 91 9.60 -11.04 -16.16
CA GLN A 91 8.85 -12.28 -15.95
C GLN A 91 7.61 -11.98 -15.11
N ILE A 92 6.42 -12.44 -15.54
CA ILE A 92 5.25 -12.47 -14.66
C ILE A 92 5.39 -13.66 -13.72
N LEU A 93 5.32 -13.40 -12.41
CA LEU A 93 5.50 -14.43 -11.39
C LEU A 93 4.24 -15.29 -11.24
N ASN A 94 4.42 -16.61 -11.22
CA ASN A 94 3.35 -17.57 -11.02
C ASN A 94 3.32 -18.05 -9.57
N VAL A 95 2.21 -17.80 -8.87
CA VAL A 95 2.02 -18.21 -7.46
C VAL A 95 2.14 -19.72 -7.21
N ASN A 96 1.85 -20.54 -8.23
CA ASN A 96 1.96 -21.98 -8.16
C ASN A 96 3.39 -22.49 -8.38
N SER A 97 4.30 -21.66 -8.92
CA SER A 97 5.70 -21.99 -9.14
C SER A 97 6.50 -21.85 -7.85
N GLU A 98 7.14 -22.93 -7.40
CA GLU A 98 8.02 -22.90 -6.22
C GLU A 98 9.19 -21.94 -6.41
N LYS A 99 9.79 -21.93 -7.61
CA LYS A 99 10.88 -21.02 -7.97
C LYS A 99 10.46 -19.55 -7.81
N ASP A 100 9.27 -19.21 -8.28
CA ASP A 100 8.76 -17.83 -8.24
C ASP A 100 8.39 -17.44 -6.81
N ARG A 101 7.88 -18.37 -5.99
CA ARG A 101 7.67 -18.11 -4.55
C ARG A 101 8.97 -17.86 -3.80
N ILE A 102 10.05 -18.58 -4.13
CA ILE A 102 11.39 -18.32 -3.56
C ILE A 102 11.89 -16.94 -3.98
N LEU A 103 11.77 -16.60 -5.26
CA LEU A 103 12.14 -15.31 -5.79
C LEU A 103 11.35 -14.16 -5.13
N PHE A 104 10.03 -14.31 -5.04
CA PHE A 104 9.14 -13.37 -4.35
C PHE A 104 9.64 -13.11 -2.92
N ARG A 105 9.84 -14.17 -2.11
CA ARG A 105 10.33 -14.03 -0.72
C ARG A 105 11.70 -13.34 -0.65
N LYS A 106 12.62 -13.67 -1.56
CA LYS A 106 13.94 -13.03 -1.65
C LYS A 106 13.79 -11.51 -1.85
N ILE A 107 12.95 -11.09 -2.80
CA ILE A 107 12.77 -9.67 -3.10
C ILE A 107 12.03 -8.97 -1.96
N THR A 108 10.89 -9.50 -1.51
CA THR A 108 10.02 -8.82 -0.55
C THR A 108 10.67 -8.68 0.83
N SER A 109 11.48 -9.65 1.26
CA SER A 109 12.17 -9.61 2.57
C SER A 109 13.22 -8.49 2.68
N SER A 110 13.69 -7.95 1.56
CA SER A 110 14.69 -6.89 1.50
C SER A 110 14.18 -5.59 0.88
N ALA A 111 12.90 -5.55 0.47
CA ALA A 111 12.29 -4.40 -0.16
C ALA A 111 12.23 -3.21 0.82
N LYS A 112 12.62 -2.03 0.35
CA LYS A 112 12.47 -0.78 1.09
C LYS A 112 11.05 -0.24 0.91
N SER A 113 10.59 0.56 1.88
CA SER A 113 9.30 1.24 1.79
C SER A 113 9.25 2.15 0.54
N THR A 114 8.13 2.15 -0.17
CA THR A 114 7.89 3.03 -1.32
C THR A 114 7.78 4.52 -0.94
N THR A 115 7.51 4.82 0.33
CA THR A 115 7.39 6.18 0.85
C THR A 115 8.13 6.37 2.18
N ASN A 116 8.52 7.60 2.48
CA ASN A 116 8.98 7.97 3.82
C ASN A 116 7.87 8.58 4.69
N ARG A 117 6.69 8.88 4.15
CA ARG A 117 5.65 9.62 4.88
C ARG A 117 4.90 8.72 5.86
N PHE A 118 4.17 7.74 5.33
CA PHE A 118 3.51 6.69 6.11
C PHE A 118 3.50 5.42 5.25
N GLY A 119 4.60 4.67 5.32
CA GLY A 119 4.86 3.48 4.54
C GLY A 119 5.10 2.25 5.40
N VAL A 120 5.49 1.16 4.77
CA VAL A 120 5.61 -0.14 5.42
C VAL A 120 6.81 -0.91 4.89
N ILE A 121 7.43 -1.71 5.76
CA ILE A 121 8.42 -2.73 5.42
C ILE A 121 8.02 -4.05 6.09
N GLN A 122 8.58 -5.17 5.61
CA GLN A 122 8.34 -6.50 6.19
C GLN A 122 6.84 -6.87 6.28
N TYR A 123 6.13 -6.67 5.18
CA TYR A 123 4.69 -6.94 5.03
C TYR A 123 4.41 -8.01 3.97
N GLU A 124 5.40 -8.87 3.70
CA GLU A 124 5.32 -9.96 2.73
C GLU A 124 4.16 -10.91 2.99
N PHE A 125 3.71 -11.03 4.24
CA PHE A 125 2.52 -11.81 4.59
C PHE A 125 1.26 -11.25 3.92
N ILE A 126 1.06 -9.93 3.99
CA ILE A 126 -0.10 -9.27 3.36
C ILE A 126 0.08 -9.22 1.84
N LEU A 127 1.29 -8.93 1.36
CA LEU A 127 1.57 -9.00 -0.08
C LEU A 127 1.28 -10.39 -0.66
N SER A 128 1.57 -11.45 0.08
CA SER A 128 1.27 -12.83 -0.34
C SER A 128 -0.24 -13.03 -0.50
N PHE A 129 -1.07 -12.45 0.38
CA PHE A 129 -2.53 -12.49 0.21
C PHE A 129 -2.96 -11.83 -1.11
N TYR A 130 -2.44 -10.63 -1.41
CA TYR A 130 -2.73 -9.95 -2.68
C TYR A 130 -2.26 -10.76 -3.88
N TRP A 131 -1.06 -11.34 -3.84
CA TRP A 131 -0.57 -12.16 -4.94
C TRP A 131 -1.39 -13.44 -5.12
N ILE A 132 -1.77 -14.12 -4.05
CA ILE A 132 -2.50 -15.39 -4.15
C ILE A 132 -3.96 -15.17 -4.59
N TYR A 133 -4.64 -14.17 -4.05
CA TYR A 133 -6.11 -14.08 -4.14
C TYR A 133 -6.63 -12.92 -4.97
N VAL A 134 -5.88 -11.82 -5.09
CA VAL A 134 -6.40 -10.56 -5.66
C VAL A 134 -5.81 -10.29 -7.03
N TYR A 135 -4.49 -10.44 -7.17
CA TYR A 135 -3.73 -10.02 -8.35
C TYR A 135 -2.70 -11.09 -8.79
N PRO A 136 -3.11 -12.34 -9.06
CA PRO A 136 -2.19 -13.45 -9.32
C PRO A 136 -1.30 -13.29 -10.54
N GLU A 137 -1.69 -12.45 -11.50
CA GLU A 137 -0.97 -12.26 -12.77
C GLU A 137 -0.28 -10.89 -12.87
N ASN A 138 -0.30 -10.09 -11.81
CA ASN A 138 0.12 -8.70 -11.85
C ASN A 138 1.47 -8.43 -11.19
N PHE A 139 2.21 -9.48 -10.82
CA PHE A 139 3.54 -9.37 -10.18
C PHE A 139 4.61 -9.55 -11.25
N TYR A 140 5.25 -8.46 -11.66
CA TYR A 140 6.24 -8.42 -12.73
C TYR A 140 7.64 -8.32 -12.12
N TYR A 141 8.45 -9.36 -12.29
CA TYR A 141 9.85 -9.36 -11.90
C TYR A 141 10.72 -8.80 -13.02
N PHE A 142 11.57 -7.83 -12.67
CA PHE A 142 12.55 -7.19 -13.54
C PHE A 142 13.97 -7.58 -13.09
N PRO A 143 14.66 -8.47 -13.83
CA PRO A 143 15.98 -8.98 -13.45
C PRO A 143 17.06 -7.90 -13.36
N GLU A 144 17.00 -6.88 -14.23
CA GLU A 144 18.01 -5.80 -14.28
C GLU A 144 18.12 -5.03 -12.97
N ASN A 145 17.02 -4.91 -12.24
CA ASN A 145 16.93 -4.15 -11.00
C ASN A 145 16.71 -5.04 -9.77
N ASP A 146 16.67 -6.36 -9.94
CA ASP A 146 16.26 -7.34 -8.93
C ASP A 146 15.02 -6.85 -8.16
N SER A 147 13.97 -6.52 -8.91
CA SER A 147 12.78 -5.83 -8.39
C SER A 147 11.48 -6.46 -8.87
N ILE A 148 10.42 -6.32 -8.08
CA ILE A 148 9.07 -6.71 -8.47
C ILE A 148 8.19 -5.47 -8.49
N LEU A 149 7.52 -5.22 -9.61
CA LEU A 149 6.46 -4.21 -9.70
C LEU A 149 5.11 -4.91 -9.70
N VAL A 150 4.15 -4.35 -8.98
CA VAL A 150 2.76 -4.81 -9.03
C VAL A 150 1.98 -3.86 -9.92
N LEU A 151 1.66 -4.31 -11.14
CA LEU A 151 1.09 -3.47 -12.19
C LEU A 151 -0.29 -3.97 -12.59
N HIS A 152 -1.26 -3.07 -12.71
CA HIS A 152 -2.58 -3.41 -13.21
C HIS A 152 -3.05 -2.39 -14.24
N LEU A 153 -3.46 -2.87 -15.40
CA LEU A 153 -4.02 -2.03 -16.45
C LEU A 153 -5.54 -2.07 -16.36
N ASP A 154 -6.15 -0.93 -16.03
CA ASP A 154 -7.59 -0.74 -16.08
C ASP A 154 -7.93 0.27 -17.18
N LYS A 155 -8.38 -0.23 -18.33
CA LYS A 155 -8.69 0.57 -19.53
C LYS A 155 -7.48 1.43 -19.95
N LYS A 156 -7.54 2.74 -19.70
CA LYS A 156 -6.50 3.72 -20.04
C LYS A 156 -5.68 4.18 -18.81
N VAL A 157 -5.84 3.50 -17.68
CA VAL A 157 -5.17 3.81 -16.42
C VAL A 157 -4.19 2.69 -16.08
N LEU A 158 -2.90 3.02 -16.00
CA LEU A 158 -1.88 2.12 -15.47
C LEU A 158 -1.78 2.34 -13.95
N TRP A 159 -2.15 1.33 -13.18
CA TRP A 159 -1.91 1.29 -11.75
C TRP A 159 -0.54 0.69 -11.47
N ILE A 160 0.27 1.41 -10.70
CA ILE A 160 1.48 0.92 -10.06
C ILE A 160 1.14 0.77 -8.58
N TYR A 161 0.72 -0.44 -8.18
CA TYR A 161 0.29 -0.70 -6.81
C TYR A 161 1.47 -0.82 -5.85
N ASP A 162 2.62 -1.29 -6.33
CA ASP A 162 3.83 -1.42 -5.52
C ASP A 162 5.10 -1.50 -6.36
N ILE A 163 6.22 -1.16 -5.74
CA ILE A 163 7.57 -1.29 -6.27
C ILE A 163 8.45 -1.89 -5.16
N LEU A 164 8.70 -3.18 -5.27
CA LEU A 164 9.45 -3.97 -4.30
C LEU A 164 10.90 -4.08 -4.78
N CYS A 165 11.78 -3.26 -4.21
CA CYS A 165 13.19 -3.25 -4.53
C CYS A 165 14.05 -2.96 -3.30
N ARG A 166 15.22 -3.60 -3.23
CA ARG A 166 16.20 -3.36 -2.16
C ARG A 166 16.93 -2.02 -2.35
N ASP A 167 17.28 -1.73 -3.58
CA ASP A 167 18.00 -0.52 -3.98
C ASP A 167 17.05 0.51 -4.58
N SER A 168 17.58 1.49 -5.30
CA SER A 168 16.75 2.47 -6.01
C SER A 168 16.14 1.88 -7.27
N PHE A 169 14.88 2.20 -7.55
CA PHE A 169 14.22 1.94 -8.82
C PHE A 169 13.93 3.26 -9.52
N SER A 170 14.24 3.37 -10.81
CA SER A 170 13.93 4.55 -11.62
C SER A 170 12.59 4.33 -12.33
N ILE A 171 11.54 4.98 -11.82
CA ILE A 171 10.23 4.96 -12.47
C ILE A 171 10.32 5.68 -13.81
N SER A 172 11.07 6.77 -13.90
CA SER A 172 11.20 7.49 -15.18
C SER A 172 11.80 6.62 -16.29
N LYS A 173 12.86 5.84 -15.99
CA LYS A 173 13.44 4.86 -16.93
C LYS A 173 12.43 3.77 -17.27
N PHE A 174 11.77 3.18 -16.27
CA PHE A 174 10.73 2.19 -16.50
C PHE A 174 9.64 2.69 -17.45
N LEU A 175 9.15 3.92 -17.25
CA LEU A 175 8.10 4.50 -18.09
C LEU A 175 8.57 4.84 -19.51
N LEU A 176 9.85 5.15 -19.71
CA LEU A 176 10.43 5.32 -21.05
C LEU A 176 10.38 4.02 -21.86
N ASP A 177 10.56 2.89 -21.19
CA ASP A 177 10.61 1.57 -21.83
C ASP A 177 9.24 0.86 -21.84
N TRP A 178 8.31 1.24 -20.96
CA TRP A 178 6.98 0.63 -20.86
C TRP A 178 6.03 1.09 -21.98
N ASN A 179 5.15 0.20 -22.42
CA ASN A 179 4.14 0.55 -23.42
C ASN A 179 3.04 1.45 -22.81
N LEU A 180 3.02 2.72 -23.22
CA LEU A 180 2.05 3.73 -22.78
C LEU A 180 1.13 4.26 -23.90
N GLU A 181 1.00 3.54 -25.01
CA GLU A 181 0.30 4.02 -26.22
C GLU A 181 -1.17 4.39 -25.96
N ASP A 182 -1.89 3.54 -25.22
CA ASP A 182 -3.30 3.73 -24.86
C ASP A 182 -3.51 4.27 -23.43
N ILE A 183 -2.43 4.61 -22.74
CA ILE A 183 -2.47 5.08 -21.34
C ILE A 183 -2.64 6.59 -21.31
N GLU A 184 -3.63 7.06 -20.57
CA GLU A 184 -3.93 8.48 -20.34
C GLU A 184 -3.52 8.92 -18.93
N GLU A 185 -3.45 7.98 -17.98
CA GLU A 185 -3.18 8.28 -16.57
C GLU A 185 -2.39 7.14 -15.91
N ILE A 186 -1.41 7.49 -15.08
CA ILE A 186 -0.75 6.55 -14.17
C ILE A 186 -1.22 6.88 -12.75
N ARG A 187 -1.61 5.86 -12.00
CA ARG A 187 -1.98 5.97 -10.58
C ARG A 187 -1.04 5.14 -9.72
N PHE A 188 -0.74 5.67 -8.54
CA PHE A 188 0.12 4.98 -7.58
C PHE A 188 -0.72 4.49 -6.41
N GLY A 189 -0.55 3.22 -6.06
CA GLY A 189 -1.13 2.61 -4.84
C GLY A 189 -0.37 2.97 -3.56
N PHE A 190 0.49 3.97 -3.62
CA PHE A 190 1.33 4.47 -2.53
C PHE A 190 1.70 5.93 -2.80
N CYS A 191 2.33 6.60 -1.85
CA CYS A 191 2.95 7.91 -2.06
C CYS A 191 4.32 7.75 -2.74
N PRO A 192 4.54 8.18 -4.00
CA PRO A 192 5.79 7.91 -4.71
C PRO A 192 6.89 8.95 -4.44
N ASP A 193 6.96 9.50 -3.23
CA ASP A 193 7.88 10.60 -2.86
C ASP A 193 9.37 10.21 -2.81
N ARG A 194 9.66 8.91 -2.97
CA ARG A 194 11.02 8.39 -3.05
C ARG A 194 11.51 8.15 -4.48
N PHE A 195 10.68 8.37 -5.48
CA PHE A 195 10.96 8.04 -6.87
C PHE A 195 11.18 9.27 -7.75
N ASP A 196 11.83 9.06 -8.88
CA ASP A 196 12.30 10.07 -9.82
C ASP A 196 11.19 10.52 -10.78
N LEU A 197 10.07 11.03 -10.24
CA LEU A 197 8.95 11.55 -11.02
C LEU A 197 8.71 13.03 -10.71
N LEU A 198 8.91 13.90 -11.70
CA LEU A 198 8.55 15.32 -11.63
C LEU A 198 7.08 15.51 -12.01
N ASN A 199 6.44 16.61 -11.60
CA ASN A 199 5.06 16.97 -11.99
C ASN A 199 3.97 15.96 -11.58
N LEU A 200 4.12 15.38 -10.39
CA LEU A 200 3.08 14.53 -9.79
C LEU A 200 1.88 15.40 -9.37
N GLU A 201 0.69 15.03 -9.81
CA GLU A 201 -0.55 15.64 -9.35
C GLU A 201 -1.05 14.94 -8.08
N ILE A 202 -1.35 15.73 -7.05
CA ILE A 202 -1.98 15.25 -5.83
C ILE A 202 -3.45 15.62 -5.89
N LYS A 203 -4.32 14.62 -5.81
CA LYS A 203 -5.76 14.83 -5.77
C LYS A 203 -6.28 14.49 -4.38
N ASN A 204 -6.92 15.47 -3.75
CA ASN A 204 -7.57 15.31 -2.45
C ASN A 204 -9.07 14.98 -2.62
N ASP A 205 -9.68 15.37 -3.74
CA ASP A 205 -11.12 15.19 -3.99
C ASP A 205 -11.47 13.80 -4.53
N ILE A 206 -10.47 13.05 -5.04
CA ILE A 206 -10.65 11.63 -5.34
C ILE A 206 -10.49 10.90 -4.01
N ILE A 207 -11.60 10.76 -3.29
CA ILE A 207 -11.67 9.86 -2.15
C ILE A 207 -11.52 8.45 -2.73
N THR A 208 -10.31 7.90 -2.75
CA THR A 208 -10.08 6.52 -3.24
C THR A 208 -10.79 5.48 -2.38
N GLN A 209 -11.22 5.85 -1.17
CA GLN A 209 -11.74 4.92 -0.18
C GLN A 209 -12.88 5.55 0.60
N THR A 210 -14.00 5.77 -0.09
CA THR A 210 -15.28 5.86 0.62
C THR A 210 -15.43 4.55 1.44
N ASP A 211 -15.17 3.41 0.81
CA ASP A 211 -15.49 2.08 1.34
C ASP A 211 -14.56 1.56 2.45
N SER A 212 -13.33 2.10 2.56
CA SER A 212 -12.31 1.61 3.49
C SER A 212 -11.52 2.72 4.20
N PRO A 213 -12.15 3.49 5.10
CA PRO A 213 -11.51 4.61 5.77
C PRO A 213 -10.39 4.18 6.73
N LEU A 214 -9.27 4.90 6.71
CA LEU A 214 -8.15 4.76 7.64
C LEU A 214 -8.49 5.38 9.00
N PHE A 215 -8.24 4.63 10.07
CA PHE A 215 -8.30 5.09 11.45
C PHE A 215 -6.97 4.87 12.15
N VAL A 216 -6.55 5.83 12.96
CA VAL A 216 -5.26 5.79 13.69
C VAL A 216 -5.43 6.22 15.15
N LYS A 217 -4.61 5.65 16.03
CA LYS A 217 -4.52 5.97 17.46
C LYS A 217 -3.05 6.03 17.90
N GLY A 218 -2.58 7.21 18.30
CA GLY A 218 -1.28 7.41 18.96
C GLY A 218 -0.30 8.33 18.24
N PHE A 219 -0.49 8.61 16.94
CA PHE A 219 0.47 9.37 16.13
C PHE A 219 -0.17 10.34 15.14
N GLN A 220 -1.43 10.70 15.33
CA GLN A 220 -2.20 11.47 14.33
C GLN A 220 -1.56 12.82 14.02
N SER A 221 -0.95 13.47 15.01
CA SER A 221 -0.24 14.74 14.86
C SER A 221 1.09 14.64 14.09
N ALA A 222 1.61 13.42 13.88
CA ALA A 222 2.82 13.19 13.11
C ALA A 222 2.56 13.11 11.60
N LEU A 223 1.30 12.93 11.17
CA LEU A 223 0.88 12.93 9.77
C LEU A 223 0.70 14.39 9.30
N LYS A 224 1.80 15.02 8.87
CA LYS A 224 1.84 16.45 8.53
C LYS A 224 1.69 16.75 7.04
N SER A 225 1.85 15.75 6.18
CA SER A 225 1.84 15.88 4.73
C SER A 225 0.83 14.90 4.11
N THR A 226 0.44 15.17 2.87
CA THR A 226 -0.41 14.25 2.09
C THR A 226 0.26 12.88 1.97
N PHE A 227 -0.49 11.80 2.08
CA PHE A 227 0.07 10.46 2.00
C PHE A 227 -0.99 9.49 1.50
N LEU A 228 -0.51 8.31 1.08
CA LEU A 228 -1.33 7.14 0.81
C LEU A 228 -0.57 5.97 1.41
N PHE A 229 -1.14 5.34 2.44
CA PHE A 229 -0.57 4.13 3.00
C PHE A 229 -0.59 3.05 1.93
N PRO A 230 0.51 2.30 1.69
CA PRO A 230 0.59 1.35 0.58
C PRO A 230 -0.62 0.42 0.52
N MET A 231 -1.32 0.41 -0.62
CA MET A 231 -2.57 -0.32 -0.81
C MET A 231 -2.41 -1.82 -0.57
N LEU A 232 -1.29 -2.40 -1.01
CA LEU A 232 -1.00 -3.83 -0.84
C LEU A 232 -0.48 -4.20 0.56
N ALA A 233 -0.49 -3.25 1.50
CA ALA A 233 -0.22 -3.48 2.92
C ALA A 233 -1.50 -3.38 3.77
N ARG A 234 -2.66 -3.20 3.14
CA ARG A 234 -3.96 -3.06 3.82
C ARG A 234 -4.62 -4.41 4.01
N THR A 235 -5.39 -4.52 5.08
CA THR A 235 -6.10 -5.72 5.54
C THR A 235 -7.59 -5.52 5.47
#